data_AF-A0A9W9I9L3-F1
#
_entry.id   AF-A0A9W9I9L3-F1
#
_cell.length_a   1.000
_cell.length_b   1.000
_cell.length_c   1.000
_cell.angle_alpha   90.00
_cell.angle_beta   90.00
_cell.angle_gamma   90.00
#
_symmetry.space_group_name_H-M   'P 1'
#
loop_
_entity.id
_entity.type
_entity.pdbx_description
1 polymer ?
#
loop_
_entity_poly.entity_id
_entity_poly.type
_entity_poly.pdbx_seq_one_letter_code
_entity_poly.pdbx_strand_id
1 'polypeptide(L)'
;MDPLIRAIFGEPPVGINLTESRVNDNNRVVITMVCLVAVAVLLRFIARLFLLRNPLKADDWLVIGSLVATAENVELIYKVT
;
A
#
# COMPACT_ATOMS: atom_id res chain seq x y z
N MET A 1 -24.51 2.74 12.84
CA MET A 1 -24.14 4.15 13.05
C MET A 1 -24.52 4.51 14.47
N ASP A 2 -23.56 5.00 15.25
CA ASP A 2 -23.78 5.32 16.66
C ASP A 2 -24.77 6.50 16.81
N PRO A 3 -25.78 6.42 17.68
CA PRO A 3 -26.72 7.52 17.92
C PRO A 3 -26.02 8.84 18.29
N LEU A 4 -24.86 8.79 18.96
CA LEU A 4 -24.09 9.95 19.38
C LEU A 4 -23.47 10.69 18.19
N ILE A 5 -22.95 9.96 17.19
CA ILE A 5 -22.32 10.53 15.99
C ILE A 5 -23.36 11.30 15.17
N ARG A 6 -24.56 10.74 15.04
CA ARG A 6 -25.67 11.35 14.30
C ARG A 6 -26.18 12.64 14.96
N ALA A 7 -26.12 12.73 16.29
CA ALA A 7 -26.49 13.94 17.02
C ALA A 7 -25.49 15.09 16.82
N ILE A 8 -24.20 14.78 16.60
CA ILE A 8 -23.14 15.77 16.40
C ILE A 8 -23.04 16.22 14.94
N PHE A 9 -23.13 15.27 14.00
CA PHE A 9 -22.86 15.52 12.57
C PHE A 9 -24.12 15.62 11.71
N GLY A 10 -25.30 15.27 12.23
CA GLY A 10 -26.56 15.28 11.51
C GLY A 10 -26.81 14.03 10.67
N GLU A 11 -27.94 14.04 9.97
CA GLU A 11 -28.36 12.98 9.06
C GLU A 11 -27.40 12.94 7.85
N PRO A 12 -26.93 11.76 7.41
CA PRO A 12 -26.11 11.67 6.21
C PRO A 12 -26.86 12.21 4.97
N PRO A 13 -26.16 12.90 4.05
CA PRO A 13 -26.76 13.36 2.80
C PRO A 13 -27.37 12.20 2.00
N VAL A 14 -28.49 12.48 1.31
CA VAL A 14 -29.21 11.49 0.51
C VAL A 14 -28.27 10.90 -0.54
N GLY A 15 -28.11 9.57 -0.53
CA GLY A 15 -27.25 8.83 -1.47
C GLY A 15 -25.86 8.49 -0.96
N ILE A 16 -25.46 8.93 0.24
CA ILE A 16 -24.18 8.55 0.85
C ILE A 16 -24.41 7.44 1.88
N ASN A 17 -24.04 6.22 1.51
CA ASN A 17 -24.07 5.09 2.43
C ASN A 17 -22.77 5.03 3.26
N LEU A 18 -22.80 5.60 4.46
CA LEU A 18 -21.66 5.58 5.38
C LEU A 18 -21.40 4.19 6.02
N THR A 19 -22.25 3.19 5.76
CA THR A 19 -22.02 1.79 6.18
C THR A 19 -21.36 0.94 5.09
N GLU A 20 -21.21 1.49 3.89
CA GLU A 20 -20.50 0.82 2.80
C GLU A 20 -18.99 0.87 3.04
N SER A 21 -18.39 -0.29 3.33
CA SER A 21 -16.94 -0.41 3.52
C SER A 21 -16.27 -0.83 2.23
N ARG A 22 -15.38 0.02 1.72
CA ARG A 22 -14.52 -0.28 0.55
C ARG A 22 -13.16 -0.86 0.94
N VAL A 23 -12.96 -1.21 2.22
CA VAL A 23 -11.68 -1.66 2.78
C VAL A 23 -11.16 -2.90 2.03
N ASN A 24 -12.03 -3.86 1.73
CA ASN A 24 -11.64 -5.09 1.04
C ASN A 24 -11.12 -4.83 -0.38
N ASP A 25 -11.80 -3.97 -1.14
CA ASP A 25 -11.39 -3.62 -2.50
C ASP A 25 -10.10 -2.80 -2.49
N ASN A 26 -9.96 -1.86 -1.56
CA ASN A 26 -8.77 -1.04 -1.43
C ASN A 26 -7.55 -1.90 -1.05
N ASN A 27 -7.71 -2.86 -0.15
CA ASN A 27 -6.65 -3.79 0.23
C ASN A 27 -6.17 -4.64 -0.96
N ARG A 28 -7.09 -5.08 -1.83
CA ARG A 28 -6.73 -5.79 -3.06
C ARG A 28 -5.85 -4.94 -3.98
N VAL A 29 -6.18 -3.66 -4.16
CA VAL A 29 -5.38 -2.73 -4.97
C VAL A 29 -4.00 -2.49 -4.35
N VAL A 30 -3.92 -2.32 -3.03
CA VAL A 30 -2.64 -2.14 -2.33
C VAL A 30 -1.73 -3.36 -2.52
N ILE A 31 -2.26 -4.58 -2.40
CA ILE A 31 -1.48 -5.80 -2.60
C ILE A 31 -0.93 -5.88 -4.03
N THR A 32 -1.78 -5.67 -5.04
CA THR A 32 -1.32 -5.76 -6.44
C THR A 32 -0.24 -4.73 -6.73
N MET A 33 -0.36 -3.53 -6.16
CA MET A 33 0.62 -2.47 -6.28
C MET A 33 1.95 -2.84 -5.58
N VAL A 34 1.91 -3.41 -4.37
CA VAL A 34 3.13 -3.90 -3.69
C VAL A 34 3.82 -5.01 -4.50
N CYS A 35 3.06 -5.95 -5.06
CA CYS A 35 3.62 -6.98 -5.94
C CYS A 35 4.32 -6.38 -7.17
N LEU A 36 3.69 -5.40 -7.84
CA LEU A 36 4.27 -4.72 -8.99
C LEU A 36 5.57 -4.00 -8.63
N VAL A 37 5.58 -3.31 -7.48
CA VAL A 37 6.80 -2.63 -7.00
C VAL A 37 7.90 -3.66 -6.72
N ALA A 38 7.60 -4.77 -6.04
CA ALA A 38 8.58 -5.82 -5.79
C ALA A 38 9.20 -6.37 -7.09
N VAL A 39 8.37 -6.63 -8.10
CA VAL A 39 8.85 -7.08 -9.43
C VAL A 39 9.73 -6.02 -10.09
N ALA A 40 9.32 -4.74 -10.06
CA ALA A 40 10.09 -3.65 -10.64
C ALA A 40 11.47 -3.49 -9.96
N VAL A 41 11.53 -3.65 -8.64
CA VAL A 41 12.77 -3.64 -7.86
C VAL A 41 13.67 -4.80 -8.28
N LEU A 42 13.14 -6.03 -8.35
CA LEU A 42 13.90 -7.20 -8.82
C LEU A 42 14.45 -6.98 -10.22
N LEU A 43 13.62 -6.46 -11.13
CA LEU A 43 14.03 -6.16 -12.50
C LEU A 43 15.17 -5.14 -12.55
N ARG A 44 15.14 -4.13 -11.67
CA ARG A 44 16.23 -3.14 -11.53
C ARG A 44 17.53 -3.80 -11.07
N PHE A 45 17.48 -4.70 -10.11
CA PHE A 45 18.65 -5.45 -9.66
C PHE A 45 19.22 -6.34 -10.75
N ILE A 46 18.37 -7.09 -11.45
CA ILE A 46 18.79 -7.94 -12.59
C ILE A 46 19.43 -7.08 -13.68
N ALA A 47 18.80 -5.97 -14.07
CA ALA A 47 19.34 -5.08 -15.09
C ALA A 47 20.71 -4.52 -14.69
N ARG A 48 20.88 -4.07 -13.43
CA ARG A 48 22.15 -3.49 -12.97
C ARG A 48 23.26 -4.52 -12.82
N LEU A 49 22.96 -5.71 -12.28
CA LEU A 49 23.95 -6.75 -12.01
C LEU A 49 24.32 -7.55 -13.26
N PHE A 50 23.33 -7.97 -14.05
CA PHE A 50 23.55 -8.87 -15.18
C PHE A 50 23.77 -8.12 -16.50
N LEU A 51 22.98 -7.08 -16.80
CA LEU A 51 23.11 -6.36 -18.07
C LEU A 51 24.20 -5.29 -18.02
N LEU A 52 24.21 -4.45 -16.98
CA LEU A 52 25.13 -3.32 -16.90
C LEU A 52 26.44 -3.64 -16.14
N ARG A 53 26.51 -4.77 -15.41
CA ARG A 53 27.63 -5.14 -14.51
C ARG A 53 28.12 -3.97 -13.65
N ASN A 54 27.19 -3.09 -13.27
CA ASN A 54 27.50 -1.88 -12.53
C ASN A 54 27.44 -2.17 -11.02
N PRO A 55 28.40 -1.69 -10.22
CA PRO A 55 28.39 -1.91 -8.77
C PRO A 55 27.10 -1.33 -8.15
N LEU A 56 26.55 -2.06 -7.17
CA LEU A 56 25.40 -1.62 -6.41
C LEU A 56 25.76 -0.35 -5.64
N LYS A 57 25.03 0.73 -5.93
CA LYS A 57 25.24 2.04 -5.29
C LYS A 57 24.30 2.19 -4.10
N ALA A 58 24.59 3.17 -3.23
CA ALA A 58 23.74 3.52 -2.09
C ALA A 58 22.26 3.77 -2.48
N ASP A 59 22.02 4.25 -3.71
CA ASP A 59 20.69 4.38 -4.32
C ASP A 59 19.89 3.06 -4.34
N ASP A 60 20.53 1.92 -4.63
CA ASP A 60 19.82 0.62 -4.69
C ASP A 60 19.43 0.11 -3.29
N TRP A 61 20.16 0.51 -2.25
CA TRP A 61 19.82 0.21 -0.86
C TRP A 61 18.59 1.00 -0.39
N LEU A 62 18.43 2.25 -0.84
CA LEU A 62 17.23 3.05 -0.57
C LEU A 62 15.98 2.45 -1.22
N VAL A 63 16.11 1.87 -2.41
CA VAL A 63 15.02 1.18 -3.10
C VAL A 63 14.56 -0.07 -2.33
N ILE A 64 15.50 -0.86 -1.79
CA ILE A 64 15.16 -2.01 -0.91
C ILE A 64 14.51 -1.50 0.38
N GLY A 65 15.08 -0.48 1.03
CA GLY A 65 14.54 0.07 2.27
C GLY A 65 13.10 0.59 2.10
N SER A 66 12.83 1.28 0.99
CA SER A 66 11.47 1.72 0.64
C SER A 66 10.51 0.55 0.44
N LEU A 67 10.95 -0.54 -0.19
CA LEU A 67 10.11 -1.73 -0.39
C LEU A 67 9.76 -2.40 0.94
N VAL A 68 10.75 -2.58 1.83
CA VAL A 68 10.55 -3.18 3.15
C VAL A 68 9.61 -2.34 4.01
N ALA A 69 9.83 -1.02 4.06
CA ALA A 69 8.95 -0.11 4.80
C ALA A 69 7.51 -0.18 4.28
N THR A 70 7.32 -0.23 2.96
CA THR A 70 5.97 -0.32 2.38
C THR A 70 5.30 -1.67 2.72
N ALA A 71 6.05 -2.77 2.71
CA ALA A 71 5.53 -4.10 3.06
C ALA A 71 5.09 -4.19 4.53
N GLU A 72 5.87 -3.61 5.45
CA GLU A 72 5.53 -3.56 6.88
C GLU A 72 4.23 -2.77 7.13
N ASN A 73 4.04 -1.65 6.42
CA ASN A 73 2.81 -0.88 6.50
C ASN A 73 1.59 -1.68 6.01
N VAL A 74 1.74 -2.52 4.98
CA VAL A 74 0.65 -3.39 4.51
C VAL A 74 0.31 -4.46 5.53
N GLU A 75 1.30 -5.05 6.19
CA GLU A 75 1.10 -6.04 7.25
C GLU A 75 0.36 -5.43 8.46
N LEU A 76 0.72 -4.22 8.86
CA LEU A 76 0.03 -3.49 9.94
C LEU A 76 -1.43 -3.18 9.61
N ILE A 77 -1.74 -2.80 8.37
CA ILE A 77 -3.12 -2.55 7.92
C ILE A 77 -3.98 -3.82 8.00
N TYR A 78 -3.42 -4.97 7.63
CA TYR A 78 -4.10 -6.27 7.72
C TYR A 78 -4.32 -6.75 9.15
N LYS A 79 -3.48 -6.34 10.09
CA LYS A 79 -3.57 -6.76 11.50
C LYS A 79 -4.58 -5.92 12.31
N VAL A 80 -4.93 -4.74 11.80
CA VAL A 80 -5.85 -3.76 12.43
C VAL A 80 -7.28 -3.85 11.84
N THR A 81 -7.46 -4.54 10.71
CA THR A 81 -8.76 -4.84 10.10
C THR A 81 -9.32 -6.16 10.61
#